data_AF-A0A2V6DKT9-F1
#
_entry.id   AF-A0A2V6DKT9-F1
#
_cell.length_a   1.000
_cell.length_b   1.000
_cell.length_c   1.000
_cell.angle_alpha   90.00
_cell.angle_beta   90.00
_cell.angle_gamma   90.00
#
_symmetry.space_group_name_H-M   'P 1'
#
loop_
_entity.id
_entity.type
_entity.pdbx_description
1 polymer ?
#
loop_
_entity_poly.entity_id
_entity_poly.type
_entity_poly.pdbx_seq_one_letter_code
_entity_poly.pdbx_strand_id
1 'polypeptide(L)'
;MAIAPLIEEFLFRFFLYNVIKRYFGRFLGVTFSALLFAAAHAHFPSFVPLFVLGSCFAIAYEWSGSILVAMTMHSLFNSLTLTALAFPEIFSP
;
A
#
# COMPACT_ATOMS: atom_id res chain seq x y z
N MET A 1 14.26 8.00 -2.18
CA MET A 1 13.76 6.64 -1.82
C MET A 1 12.93 6.61 -0.54
N ALA A 2 13.14 7.49 0.45
CA ALA A 2 12.27 7.54 1.65
C ALA A 2 10.94 8.33 1.46
N ILE A 3 10.85 9.23 0.47
CA ILE A 3 9.67 10.09 0.27
C ILE A 3 8.59 9.41 -0.58
N ALA A 4 8.96 8.44 -1.43
CA ALA A 4 8.03 7.75 -2.32
C ALA A 4 6.84 7.11 -1.57
N PRO A 5 7.05 6.35 -0.46
CA PRO A 5 5.95 5.79 0.31
C PRO A 5 5.01 6.84 0.90
N LEU A 6 5.54 8.02 1.29
CA LEU A 6 4.70 9.11 1.82
C LEU A 6 3.79 9.69 0.74
N ILE A 7 4.33 9.95 -0.45
CA ILE A 7 3.56 10.48 -1.57
C ILE A 7 2.51 9.46 -2.02
N GLU A 8 2.89 8.19 -2.10
CA GLU A 8 1.98 7.10 -2.46
C GLU A 8 0.82 6.99 -1.46
N GLU A 9 1.09 6.91 -0.15
CA GLU A 9 0.00 6.81 0.83
C GLU A 9 -0.86 8.09 0.87
N PHE A 10 -0.28 9.28 0.64
CA PHE A 10 -1.08 10.50 0.51
C PHE A 10 -2.01 10.45 -0.71
N LEU A 11 -1.51 10.05 -1.87
CA LEU A 11 -2.31 9.97 -3.09
C LEU A 11 -3.37 8.87 -3.00
N PHE A 12 -2.99 7.66 -2.58
CA PHE A 12 -3.87 6.50 -2.60
C PHE A 12 -4.81 6.42 -1.40
N ARG A 13 -4.38 6.80 -0.18
CA ARG A 13 -5.22 6.72 1.04
C ARG A 13 -5.86 8.04 1.40
N PHE A 14 -5.09 9.12 1.48
CA PHE A 14 -5.67 10.40 1.90
C PHE A 14 -6.64 10.92 0.83
N PHE A 15 -6.22 10.91 -0.43
CA PHE A 15 -7.03 11.47 -1.52
C PHE A 15 -7.95 10.43 -2.14
N LEU A 16 -7.41 9.45 -2.88
CA LEU A 16 -8.19 8.57 -3.75
C LEU A 16 -9.19 7.71 -2.97
N TYR A 17 -8.73 7.06 -1.89
CA TYR A 17 -9.60 6.25 -1.04
C TYR A 17 -10.74 7.07 -0.43
N ASN A 18 -10.47 8.25 0.14
CA ASN A 18 -11.52 9.07 0.75
C ASN A 18 -12.51 9.63 -0.29
N VAL A 19 -12.03 10.01 -1.48
CA VAL A 19 -12.90 10.43 -2.59
C VAL A 19 -13.84 9.30 -2.99
N ILE A 20 -13.31 8.12 -3.29
CA ILE A 20 -14.13 6.98 -3.71
C ILE A 20 -15.05 6.52 -2.58
N LYS A 21 -14.55 6.45 -1.34
CA LYS A 21 -15.36 6.12 -0.15
C LYS A 21 -16.55 7.06 0.00
N ARG A 22 -16.36 8.37 -0.23
CA ARG A 22 -17.42 9.38 -0.11
C ARG A 22 -18.56 9.17 -1.11
N TYR A 23 -18.25 8.76 -2.34
CA TYR A 23 -19.26 8.62 -3.40
C TYR A 23 -19.80 7.19 -3.59
N PHE A 24 -18.98 6.18 -3.31
CA PHE A 24 -19.26 4.78 -3.66
C PHE A 24 -19.16 3.81 -2.47
N GLY A 25 -18.81 4.32 -1.29
CA GLY A 25 -18.72 3.53 -0.06
C GLY A 25 -17.36 2.85 0.16
N ARG A 26 -17.21 2.29 1.37
CA ARG A 26 -15.94 1.77 1.90
C ARG A 26 -15.35 0.64 1.07
N PHE A 27 -16.18 -0.31 0.64
CA PHE A 27 -15.74 -1.49 -0.12
C PHE A 27 -15.13 -1.10 -1.47
N LEU A 28 -15.80 -0.22 -2.22
CA LEU A 28 -15.29 0.29 -3.49
C LEU A 28 -14.07 1.19 -3.28
N GLY A 29 -14.06 1.99 -2.20
CA GLY A 29 -12.88 2.75 -1.79
C GLY A 29 -11.64 1.88 -1.64
N VAL A 30 -11.72 0.80 -0.84
CA VAL A 30 -10.60 -0.14 -0.62
C VAL A 30 -10.17 -0.76 -1.95
N THR A 31 -11.13 -1.33 -2.68
CA THR A 31 -10.85 -2.09 -3.91
C THR A 31 -10.19 -1.22 -4.97
N PHE A 32 -10.75 -0.06 -5.29
CA PHE A 32 -10.20 0.80 -6.34
C PHE A 32 -8.90 1.49 -5.94
N SER A 33 -8.77 1.91 -4.67
CA SER A 33 -7.51 2.48 -4.16
C SER A 33 -6.38 1.46 -4.24
N ALA A 34 -6.62 0.21 -3.83
CA ALA A 34 -5.64 -0.87 -3.89
C ALA A 34 -5.33 -1.31 -5.33
N LEU A 35 -6.33 -1.34 -6.21
CA LEU A 35 -6.16 -1.70 -7.61
C LEU A 35 -5.27 -0.69 -8.34
N LEU A 36 -5.54 0.61 -8.16
CA LEU A 36 -4.74 1.66 -8.77
C LEU A 36 -3.33 1.74 -8.17
N PHE A 37 -3.18 1.46 -6.87
CA PHE A 37 -1.86 1.31 -6.25
C PHE A 37 -1.04 0.19 -6.91
N ALA A 38 -1.61 -1.01 -7.05
CA ALA A 38 -0.93 -2.13 -7.71
C ALA A 38 -0.61 -1.84 -9.19
N ALA A 39 -1.54 -1.22 -9.92
CA ALA A 39 -1.35 -0.85 -11.32
C ALA A 39 -0.24 0.19 -11.52
N ALA A 40 -0.11 1.16 -10.60
CA ALA A 40 0.92 2.21 -10.68
C ALA A 40 2.36 1.67 -10.61
N HIS A 41 2.55 0.47 -10.07
CA HIS A 41 3.87 -0.17 -9.99
C HIS A 41 4.31 -0.84 -11.29
N ALA A 42 3.44 -0.93 -12.30
CA ALA A 42 3.75 -1.42 -13.65
C ALA A 42 4.50 -2.77 -13.72
N HIS A 43 4.33 -3.63 -12.71
CA HIS A 43 5.02 -4.91 -12.61
C HIS A 43 4.01 -6.03 -12.38
N PHE A 44 3.75 -6.81 -13.44
CA PHE A 44 2.70 -7.83 -13.46
C PHE A 44 2.89 -8.93 -12.39
N PRO A 45 4.10 -9.49 -12.17
CA PRO A 45 4.28 -10.52 -11.16
C PRO A 45 3.99 -10.07 -9.72
N SER A 46 4.19 -8.77 -9.41
CA SER A 46 3.89 -8.23 -8.08
C SER A 46 2.50 -7.61 -7.97
N PHE A 47 1.71 -7.60 -9.04
CA PHE A 47 0.39 -6.96 -9.06
C PHE A 47 -0.54 -7.52 -7.99
N VAL A 48 -0.70 -8.85 -7.93
CA VAL A 48 -1.58 -9.51 -6.95
C VAL A 48 -1.08 -9.28 -5.51
N PRO A 49 0.21 -9.49 -5.19
CA PRO A 49 0.74 -9.13 -3.87
C PRO A 49 0.52 -7.66 -3.49
N LEU A 50 0.77 -6.72 -4.40
CA LEU A 50 0.61 -5.29 -4.16
C LEU A 50 -0.85 -4.89 -3.98
N PHE A 51 -1.77 -5.54 -4.68
CA PHE A 51 -3.21 -5.33 -4.49
C PHE A 51 -3.66 -5.77 -3.10
N VAL A 52 -3.22 -6.94 -2.64
CA VAL A 52 -3.51 -7.43 -1.30
C VAL A 52 -2.91 -6.49 -0.25
N LEU A 53 -1.64 -6.12 -0.41
CA LEU A 53 -0.94 -5.21 0.50
C LEU A 53 -1.62 -3.83 0.56
N GLY A 54 -1.95 -3.26 -0.60
CA GLY A 54 -2.66 -1.98 -0.69
C GLY A 54 -4.05 -2.04 -0.07
N SER A 55 -4.73 -3.19 -0.16
CA SER A 55 -6.01 -3.42 0.53
C SER A 55 -5.83 -3.43 2.05
N CYS A 56 -4.79 -4.11 2.56
CA CYS A 56 -4.45 -4.10 3.99
C CYS A 56 -4.16 -2.68 4.49
N PHE A 57 -3.41 -1.87 3.73
CA PHE A 57 -3.13 -0.48 4.09
C PHE A 57 -4.40 0.37 4.12
N ALA A 58 -5.31 0.21 3.15
CA ALA A 58 -6.58 0.92 3.13
C ALA A 58 -7.50 0.52 4.29
N ILE A 59 -7.55 -0.77 4.66
CA ILE A 59 -8.32 -1.26 5.81
C ILE A 59 -7.74 -0.73 7.12
N ALA A 60 -6.41 -0.79 7.28
CA ALA A 60 -5.73 -0.27 8.46
C ALA A 60 -5.92 1.25 8.61
N TYR A 61 -5.86 2.00 7.51
CA TYR A 61 -6.17 3.43 7.48
C TYR A 61 -7.61 3.71 7.90
N GLU A 62 -8.58 2.97 7.35
CA GLU A 62 -10.00 3.15 7.68
C GLU A 62 -10.30 2.87 9.15
N TRP A 63 -9.67 1.85 9.73
CA TRP A 63 -9.90 1.47 11.12
C TRP A 63 -9.17 2.39 12.11
N SER A 64 -7.95 2.80 11.78
CA SER A 64 -7.15 3.66 12.65
C SER A 64 -7.52 5.14 12.54
N GLY A 65 -8.11 5.57 11.41
CA GLY A 65 -8.33 6.97 11.08
C GLY A 65 -7.04 7.77 10.86
N SER A 66 -5.87 7.12 10.84
CA SER A 66 -4.56 7.77 10.82
C SER A 66 -3.74 7.32 9.62
N ILE A 67 -3.33 8.29 8.79
CA ILE A 67 -2.46 8.00 7.64
C ILE A 67 -1.07 7.51 8.06
N LEU A 68 -0.63 7.87 9.27
CA LEU A 68 0.64 7.43 9.81
C LEU A 68 0.70 5.91 9.95
N VAL A 69 -0.42 5.24 10.27
CA VAL A 69 -0.49 3.78 10.36
C VAL A 69 -0.16 3.15 9.00
N ALA A 70 -0.80 3.62 7.93
CA ALA A 70 -0.52 3.14 6.58
C ALA A 70 0.92 3.45 6.13
N MET A 71 1.42 4.66 6.42
CA MET A 71 2.80 5.05 6.12
C MET A 71 3.83 4.18 6.85
N THR A 72 3.61 3.88 8.13
CA THR A 72 4.50 3.00 8.91
C THR A 72 4.45 1.58 8.39
N MET A 73 3.27 1.03 8.10
CA MET A 73 3.13 -0.31 7.53
C MET A 73 3.83 -0.43 6.18
N HIS A 74 3.66 0.56 5.30
CA HIS A 74 4.31 0.60 4.01
C HIS A 74 5.84 0.70 4.16
N SER A 75 6.32 1.62 4.99
CA SER A 75 7.76 1.79 5.23
C SER A 75 8.40 0.52 5.82
N LEU A 76 7.69 -0.18 6.71
CA LEU A 76 8.14 -1.45 7.27
C LEU A 76 8.20 -2.54 6.20
N PHE A 77 7.16 -2.67 5.37
CA PHE A 77 7.15 -3.64 4.26
C PHE A 77 8.29 -3.40 3.27
N ASN A 78 8.53 -2.15 2.89
CA ASN A 78 9.65 -1.79 2.01
C ASN A 78 10.99 -2.08 2.67
N SER A 79 11.15 -1.79 3.96
CA SER A 79 12.37 -2.09 4.69
C SER A 79 12.64 -3.59 4.75
N LEU A 80 11.63 -4.40 5.08
CA LEU A 80 11.74 -5.87 5.10
C LEU A 80 12.08 -6.43 3.71
N THR A 81 11.45 -5.92 2.66
CA THR A 81 11.73 -6.33 1.27
C THR A 81 13.16 -5.98 0.87
N LEU A 82 13.61 -4.77 1.19
CA LEU A 82 14.99 -4.35 0.94
C LEU A 82 16.00 -5.20 1.72
N THR A 83 15.73 -5.52 2.98
CA THR A 83 16.58 -6.42 3.78
C THR A 83 16.62 -7.82 3.18
N ALA A 84 15.48 -8.39 2.78
CA ALA A 84 15.43 -9.71 2.16
C ALA A 84 16.21 -9.75 0.84
N LEU A 85 16.12 -8.69 0.03
CA LEU A 85 16.88 -8.56 -1.21
C LEU A 85 18.38 -8.33 -0.97
N ALA A 86 18.75 -7.63 0.11
CA ALA A 86 20.16 -7.36 0.46
C ALA A 86 20.87 -8.59 1.03
N PHE A 87 20.15 -9.51 1.68
CA PHE A 87 20.70 -10.72 2.30
C PHE A 87 19.95 -11.98 1.85
N PRO A 88 20.03 -12.36 0.55
CA PRO A 88 19.26 -13.48 0.00
C PRO A 88 19.60 -14.83 0.65
N GLU A 89 20.85 -15.02 1.06
CA GLU A 89 21.36 -16.24 1.74
C GLU A 89 20.65 -16.56 3.06
N ILE A 90 20.04 -15.56 3.72
CA ILE A 90 19.30 -15.76 4.98
C ILE A 90 17.92 -16.36 4.72
N PHE A 91 17.34 -16.11 3.54
CA PHE A 91 15.94 -16.44 3.22
C PHE A 91 15.81 -17.56 2.18
N SER A 92 16.90 -17.93 1.50
CA SER A 92 16.98 -19.05 0.55
C SER A 92 18.24 -19.87 0.85
N PRO A 93 18.20 -20.88 1.75
CA PRO A 93 19.32 -21.79 1.95
C PRO A 93 19.54 -22.76 0.77
#